data_AF-A0AAD6IMI1-F1
#
_entry.id   AF-A0AAD6IMI1-F1
#
_cell.length_a   1.000
_cell.length_b   1.000
_cell.length_c   1.000
_cell.angle_alpha   90.00
_cell.angle_beta   90.00
_cell.angle_gamma   90.00
#
_symmetry.space_group_name_H-M   'P 1'
#
loop_
_entity.id
_entity.type
_entity.pdbx_description
1 polymer ?
#
loop_
_entity_poly.entity_id
_entity_poly.type
_entity_poly.pdbx_seq_one_letter_code
_entity_poly.pdbx_strand_id
1 'polypeptide(L)'
;MYDLALGALTLFALVYYLVVPVTTYFYDPKDLRKFPNAYVLSGISDLPFLYEANKGFRSRTRFEAHTKHPDIYGHGTGCIIDRFYSETSGSHSHLVDVVDKQDHFRKRKILSSAYALKNLENWGFKVVETMLFTAAAIASIRLSEDLGFLDEGSDKVKSEKKDRTVKEVSFRECHAATGRVSYQLVWAYDWLKTFSRVSKMVSSNYYRMWKLDGDWNGIIYNCATTRLKRYLVGETLDDFFGTIM
;
A
#
# COMPACT_ATOMS: atom_id res chain seq x y z
N MET A 1 44.45 -7.43 6.35
CA MET A 1 43.32 -8.30 5.92
C MET A 1 42.00 -7.55 5.92
N TYR A 2 41.67 -6.78 6.97
CA TYR A 2 40.43 -5.99 7.01
C TYR A 2 40.35 -4.87 5.96
N ASP A 3 41.46 -4.17 5.65
CA ASP A 3 41.46 -3.09 4.66
C ASP A 3 41.23 -3.59 3.22
N LEU A 4 41.81 -4.74 2.88
CA LEU A 4 41.60 -5.43 1.60
C LEU A 4 40.14 -5.92 1.47
N ALA A 5 39.58 -6.50 2.53
CA ALA A 5 38.19 -6.92 2.55
C ALA A 5 37.23 -5.73 2.43
N LEU A 6 37.53 -4.62 3.12
CA LEU A 6 36.75 -3.38 3.03
C LEU A 6 36.81 -2.78 1.62
N GLY A 7 38.01 -2.72 1.02
CA GLY A 7 38.20 -2.26 -0.36
C GLY A 7 37.46 -3.12 -1.40
N ALA A 8 37.46 -4.44 -1.22
CA ALA A 8 36.71 -5.35 -2.09
C ALA A 8 35.19 -5.17 -1.93
N LEU A 9 34.69 -5.00 -0.70
CA LEU A 9 33.28 -4.76 -0.41
C LEU A 9 32.80 -3.41 -0.97
N THR A 10 33.59 -2.35 -0.86
CA THR A 10 33.24 -1.05 -1.42
C THR A 10 33.22 -1.09 -2.94
N LEU A 11 34.21 -1.74 -3.58
CA LEU A 11 34.22 -1.93 -5.02
C LEU A 11 33.01 -2.75 -5.50
N PHE A 12 32.71 -3.86 -4.83
CA PHE A 12 31.53 -4.67 -5.14
C PHE A 12 30.25 -3.85 -5.03
N ALA A 13 30.08 -3.08 -3.96
CA ALA A 13 28.94 -2.20 -3.78
C ALA A 13 28.85 -1.14 -4.89
N LEU A 14 29.97 -0.53 -5.28
CA LEU A 14 29.99 0.45 -6.38
C LEU A 14 29.58 -0.18 -7.72
N VAL A 15 30.12 -1.35 -8.05
CA VAL A 15 29.76 -2.08 -9.28
C VAL A 15 28.28 -2.46 -9.27
N TYR A 16 27.83 -3.10 -8.20
CA TYR A 16 26.46 -3.60 -8.11
C TYR A 16 25.43 -2.46 -8.09
N TYR A 17 25.72 -1.35 -7.41
CA TYR A 17 24.75 -0.26 -7.24
C TYR A 17 24.84 0.87 -8.27
N LEU A 18 25.97 1.03 -8.96
CA LEU A 18 26.13 2.07 -9.98
C LEU A 18 26.26 1.48 -11.39
N VAL A 19 27.07 0.44 -11.56
CA VAL A 19 27.38 -0.08 -12.90
C VAL A 19 26.27 -0.98 -13.43
N VAL A 20 25.74 -1.90 -12.61
CA VAL A 20 24.69 -2.83 -13.05
C VAL A 20 23.39 -2.12 -13.49
N PRO A 21 22.85 -1.13 -12.75
CA PRO A 21 21.63 -0.45 -13.19
C PRO A 21 21.83 0.37 -14.48
N VAL A 22 22.98 1.03 -14.60
CA VAL A 22 23.32 1.83 -15.78
C VAL A 22 23.51 0.94 -17.01
N THR A 23 24.24 -0.16 -16.88
CA THR A 23 24.43 -1.13 -17.98
C THR A 23 23.12 -1.78 -18.38
N THR A 24 22.27 -2.17 -17.43
CA THR A 24 20.93 -2.73 -17.70
C THR A 24 20.05 -1.73 -18.46
N TYR A 25 20.09 -0.46 -18.07
CA TYR A 25 19.36 0.59 -18.78
C TYR A 25 19.83 0.77 -20.21
N PHE A 26 21.15 0.83 -20.46
CA PHE A 26 21.65 0.98 -21.82
C PHE A 26 21.48 -0.28 -22.69
N TYR A 27 21.53 -1.47 -22.08
CA TYR A 27 21.23 -2.73 -22.77
C TYR A 27 19.77 -2.83 -23.20
N ASP A 28 18.84 -2.25 -22.41
CA ASP A 28 17.41 -2.14 -22.69
C ASP A 28 16.75 -3.45 -23.19
N PRO A 29 16.79 -4.53 -22.39
CA PRO A 29 16.30 -5.85 -22.81
C PRO A 29 14.79 -5.88 -23.11
N LYS A 30 14.07 -4.86 -22.68
CA LYS A 30 12.61 -4.74 -22.81
C LYS A 30 12.20 -3.67 -23.83
N ASP A 31 13.15 -3.03 -24.50
CA ASP A 31 12.91 -1.94 -25.45
C ASP A 31 11.99 -0.84 -24.86
N LEU A 32 12.28 -0.43 -23.61
CA LEU A 32 11.50 0.55 -22.87
C LEU A 32 12.03 1.97 -23.03
N ARG A 33 13.27 2.16 -23.50
CA ARG A 33 13.85 3.51 -23.69
C ARG A 33 13.22 4.30 -24.81
N LYS A 34 12.42 3.66 -25.66
CA LYS A 34 11.57 4.36 -26.63
C LYS A 34 10.51 5.25 -25.97
N PHE A 35 10.18 5.01 -24.71
CA PHE A 35 9.25 5.83 -23.94
C PHE A 35 9.99 6.89 -23.12
N PRO A 36 9.42 8.10 -22.96
CA PRO A 36 10.03 9.14 -22.15
C PRO A 36 10.06 8.73 -20.68
N ASN A 37 11.20 8.95 -20.03
CA ASN A 37 11.31 8.77 -18.59
C ASN A 37 10.47 9.83 -17.84
N ALA A 38 9.82 9.43 -16.75
CA ALA A 38 9.13 10.37 -15.86
C ALA A 38 10.11 11.32 -15.14
N TYR A 39 11.27 10.80 -14.74
CA TYR A 39 12.41 11.55 -14.20
C TYR A 39 13.71 11.06 -14.86
N VAL A 40 14.74 11.91 -14.88
CA VAL A 40 16.05 11.58 -15.49
C VAL A 40 16.59 10.21 -15.04
N LEU A 41 16.40 9.86 -13.76
CA LEU A 41 16.91 8.62 -13.17
C LEU A 41 15.90 7.46 -13.15
N SER A 42 14.68 7.64 -13.67
CA SER A 42 13.62 6.60 -13.59
C SER A 42 14.00 5.29 -14.27
N GLY A 43 14.86 5.32 -15.29
CA GLY A 43 15.30 4.11 -15.98
C GLY A 43 16.43 3.35 -15.29
N ILE A 44 17.10 3.96 -14.29
CA ILE A 44 18.28 3.38 -13.63
C ILE A 44 18.11 3.22 -12.11
N SER A 45 17.04 3.76 -11.53
CA SER A 45 16.86 3.78 -10.08
C SER A 45 15.39 3.93 -9.69
N ASP A 46 15.00 3.29 -8.58
CA ASP A 46 13.67 3.43 -7.97
C ASP A 46 13.52 4.73 -7.18
N LEU A 47 14.62 5.44 -6.89
CA LEU A 47 14.62 6.64 -6.06
C LEU A 47 13.62 7.73 -6.50
N PRO A 48 13.45 8.03 -7.81
CA PRO A 48 12.43 8.99 -8.24
C PRO A 48 11.01 8.56 -7.88
N PHE A 49 10.74 7.25 -7.90
CA PHE A 49 9.43 6.73 -7.53
C PHE A 49 9.21 6.75 -6.01
N LEU A 50 10.25 6.46 -5.22
CA LEU A 50 10.22 6.66 -3.76
C LEU A 50 9.96 8.14 -3.43
N TYR A 51 10.62 9.05 -4.13
CA TYR A 51 10.37 10.49 -3.99
C TYR A 51 8.91 10.86 -4.27
N GLU A 52 8.34 10.36 -5.37
CA GLU A 52 6.92 10.54 -5.69
C GLU A 52 5.97 9.98 -4.62
N ALA A 53 6.25 8.77 -4.12
CA ALA A 53 5.46 8.15 -3.08
C ALA A 53 5.47 8.99 -1.78
N ASN A 54 6.53 9.76 -1.53
CA ASN A 54 6.66 10.57 -0.32
C ASN A 54 6.03 11.98 -0.40
N LYS A 55 5.56 12.43 -1.58
CA LYS A 55 4.94 13.77 -1.74
C LYS A 55 3.55 13.92 -1.14
N GLY A 56 2.86 12.82 -0.82
CA GLY A 56 1.48 12.81 -0.33
C GLY A 56 0.40 13.04 -1.40
N PHE A 57 0.72 13.70 -2.52
CA PHE A 57 -0.20 13.91 -3.64
C PHE A 57 0.38 13.49 -5.00
N ARG A 58 0.77 12.21 -5.10
CA ARG A 58 1.37 11.61 -6.32
C ARG A 58 0.53 11.83 -7.60
N SER A 59 -0.80 11.88 -7.47
CA SER A 59 -1.69 12.13 -8.62
C SER A 59 -1.50 13.50 -9.25
N ARG A 60 -0.90 14.48 -8.55
CA ARG A 60 -0.61 15.79 -9.10
C ARG A 60 0.37 15.73 -10.26
N THR A 61 1.49 15.02 -10.12
CA THR A 61 2.47 14.88 -11.20
C THR A 61 1.86 14.22 -12.43
N ARG A 62 0.97 13.23 -12.23
CA ARG A 62 0.20 12.63 -13.32
C ARG A 62 -0.79 13.62 -13.96
N PHE A 63 -1.48 14.41 -13.15
CA PHE A 63 -2.37 15.47 -13.63
C PHE A 63 -1.62 16.50 -14.48
N GLU A 64 -0.46 16.97 -14.00
CA GLU A 64 0.40 17.90 -14.75
C GLU A 64 0.91 17.28 -16.06
N ALA A 65 1.23 15.97 -16.07
CA ALA A 65 1.56 15.25 -17.30
C ALA A 65 0.37 15.16 -18.27
N HIS A 66 -0.85 14.93 -17.79
CA HIS A 66 -2.06 14.93 -18.62
C HIS A 66 -2.31 16.31 -19.24
N THR A 67 -2.03 17.40 -18.52
CA THR A 67 -2.12 18.77 -19.05
C THR A 67 -1.12 19.01 -20.18
N LYS A 68 0.07 18.40 -20.13
CA LYS A 68 1.10 18.52 -21.17
C LYS A 68 0.82 17.64 -22.40
N HIS A 69 0.10 16.54 -22.23
CA HIS A 69 -0.25 15.60 -23.30
C HIS A 69 -1.77 15.39 -23.41
N PRO A 70 -2.53 16.45 -23.73
CA PRO A 70 -3.98 16.40 -23.80
C PRO A 70 -4.49 15.44 -24.89
N ASP A 71 -3.68 15.17 -25.91
CA ASP A 71 -4.04 14.29 -27.02
C ASP A 71 -4.13 12.82 -26.60
N ILE A 72 -3.57 12.44 -25.45
CA ILE A 72 -3.62 11.06 -24.91
C ILE A 72 -4.68 10.95 -23.80
N TYR A 73 -4.71 11.91 -22.87
CA TYR A 73 -5.52 11.82 -21.65
C TYR A 73 -6.59 12.92 -21.49
N GLY A 74 -6.68 13.84 -22.44
CA GLY A 74 -7.65 14.94 -22.42
C GLY A 74 -9.03 14.50 -22.90
N HIS A 75 -10.07 15.27 -22.52
CA HIS A 75 -11.46 14.98 -22.93
C HIS A 75 -11.66 15.01 -24.46
N GLY A 76 -10.80 15.73 -25.19
CA GLY A 76 -10.81 15.80 -26.65
C GLY A 76 -9.95 14.74 -27.36
N THR A 77 -9.31 13.82 -26.63
CA THR A 77 -8.48 12.77 -27.24
C THR A 77 -9.29 11.94 -28.23
N GLY A 78 -8.68 11.53 -29.34
CA GLY A 78 -9.22 10.51 -30.24
C GLY A 78 -9.18 9.10 -29.64
N CYS A 79 -8.33 8.87 -28.63
CA CYS A 79 -8.19 7.58 -27.97
C CYS A 79 -9.53 7.13 -27.37
N ILE A 80 -9.83 5.84 -27.53
CA ILE A 80 -10.98 5.17 -26.92
C ILE A 80 -10.46 4.05 -26.04
N ILE A 81 -11.29 3.62 -25.10
CA ILE A 81 -11.04 2.40 -24.34
C ILE A 81 -11.07 1.21 -25.31
N ASP A 82 -10.23 0.20 -25.07
CA ASP A 82 -10.10 -0.94 -25.97
C ASP A 82 -11.43 -1.74 -26.09
N ARG A 83 -11.63 -2.37 -27.26
CA ARG A 83 -12.80 -3.21 -27.56
C ARG A 83 -12.98 -4.36 -26.57
N PHE A 84 -11.92 -4.84 -25.92
CA PHE A 84 -11.99 -5.84 -24.86
C PHE A 84 -13.12 -5.57 -23.84
N TYR A 85 -13.31 -4.32 -23.44
CA TYR A 85 -14.34 -3.95 -22.46
C TYR A 85 -15.77 -4.20 -22.98
N SER A 86 -16.01 -3.97 -24.27
CA SER A 86 -17.29 -4.32 -24.88
C SER A 86 -17.49 -5.83 -25.04
N GLU A 87 -16.41 -6.60 -25.27
CA GLU A 87 -16.50 -8.07 -25.39
C GLU A 87 -16.85 -8.74 -24.05
N THR A 88 -16.39 -8.16 -22.95
CA THR A 88 -16.74 -8.64 -21.60
C THR A 88 -18.03 -8.06 -21.05
N SER A 89 -18.65 -7.12 -21.77
CA SER A 89 -19.90 -6.49 -21.33
C SER A 89 -21.08 -7.44 -21.52
N GLY A 90 -22.07 -7.34 -20.62
CA GLY A 90 -23.30 -8.12 -20.72
C GLY A 90 -24.24 -7.57 -21.80
N SER A 91 -25.55 -7.70 -21.58
CA SER A 91 -26.55 -7.10 -22.49
C SER A 91 -26.50 -5.57 -22.56
N HIS A 92 -25.83 -4.92 -21.60
CA HIS A 92 -25.67 -3.47 -21.50
C HIS A 92 -24.30 -3.14 -20.90
N SER A 93 -23.68 -2.05 -21.35
CA SER A 93 -22.47 -1.50 -20.72
C SER A 93 -22.79 -0.74 -19.43
N HIS A 94 -21.93 -0.83 -18.43
CA HIS A 94 -21.91 0.01 -17.23
C HIS A 94 -20.79 1.07 -17.30
N LEU A 95 -20.62 1.90 -16.26
CA LEU A 95 -19.68 3.03 -16.34
C LEU A 95 -18.23 2.60 -16.60
N VAL A 96 -17.83 1.41 -16.14
CA VAL A 96 -16.42 0.97 -16.19
C VAL A 96 -16.04 0.24 -17.48
N ASP A 97 -16.99 -0.13 -18.33
CA ASP A 97 -16.76 -0.87 -19.59
C ASP A 97 -17.36 -0.20 -20.84
N VAL A 98 -18.06 0.94 -20.69
CA VAL A 98 -18.61 1.69 -21.81
C VAL A 98 -17.49 2.31 -22.66
N VAL A 99 -17.41 1.88 -23.92
CA VAL A 99 -16.41 2.38 -24.90
C VAL A 99 -16.92 3.63 -25.63
N ASP A 100 -18.23 3.77 -25.81
CA ASP A 100 -18.83 4.95 -26.44
C ASP A 100 -18.68 6.20 -25.55
N LYS A 101 -18.12 7.27 -26.11
CA LYS A 101 -17.80 8.50 -25.37
C LYS A 101 -19.03 9.26 -24.91
N GLN A 102 -20.10 9.28 -25.71
CA GLN A 102 -21.30 10.04 -25.37
C GLN A 102 -22.07 9.33 -24.25
N ASP A 103 -22.18 8.01 -24.34
CA ASP A 103 -22.82 7.21 -23.30
C ASP A 103 -21.99 7.20 -22.01
N HIS A 104 -20.65 7.13 -22.10
CA HIS A 104 -19.76 7.33 -20.96
C HIS A 104 -19.96 8.70 -20.30
N PHE A 105 -20.02 9.78 -21.08
CA PHE A 105 -20.28 11.13 -20.57
C PHE A 105 -21.62 11.21 -19.83
N ARG A 106 -22.69 10.66 -20.43
CA ARG A 106 -24.03 10.61 -19.83
C ARG A 106 -24.02 9.84 -18.50
N LYS A 107 -23.45 8.62 -18.47
CA LYS A 107 -23.36 7.79 -17.25
C LYS A 107 -22.51 8.47 -16.16
N ARG A 108 -21.37 9.06 -16.54
CA ARG A 108 -20.51 9.81 -15.61
C ARG A 108 -21.22 11.01 -15.02
N LYS A 109 -22.03 11.73 -15.81
CA LYS A 109 -22.83 12.85 -15.33
C LYS A 109 -23.82 12.41 -14.25
N ILE A 110 -24.51 11.28 -14.47
CA ILE A 110 -25.46 10.70 -13.49
C ILE A 110 -24.76 10.35 -12.17
N LEU A 111 -23.57 9.74 -12.25
CA LEU A 111 -22.82 9.30 -11.07
C LEU A 111 -21.99 10.40 -10.40
N SER A 112 -21.76 11.53 -11.07
CA SER A 112 -20.83 12.57 -10.60
C SER A 112 -21.18 13.14 -9.23
N SER A 113 -22.48 13.23 -8.89
CA SER A 113 -22.94 13.70 -7.59
C SER A 113 -22.52 12.75 -6.45
N ALA A 114 -22.60 11.43 -6.64
CA ALA A 114 -22.21 10.45 -5.63
C ALA A 114 -20.71 10.52 -5.29
N TYR A 115 -19.86 10.85 -6.27
CA TYR A 115 -18.41 10.98 -6.11
C TYR A 115 -17.92 12.41 -5.84
N ALA A 116 -18.83 13.36 -5.59
CA ALA A 116 -18.44 14.72 -5.22
C ALA A 116 -17.65 14.72 -3.89
N LEU A 117 -16.59 15.53 -3.81
CA LEU A 117 -15.71 15.58 -2.63
C LEU A 117 -16.45 15.80 -1.31
N LYS A 118 -17.47 16.66 -1.31
CA LYS A 118 -18.34 16.92 -0.14
C LYS A 118 -19.06 15.65 0.35
N ASN A 119 -19.52 14.80 -0.57
CA ASN A 119 -20.20 13.55 -0.21
C ASN A 119 -19.21 12.51 0.32
N LEU A 120 -18.00 12.46 -0.26
CA LEU A 120 -16.92 11.60 0.26
C LEU A 120 -16.51 12.01 1.68
N GLU A 121 -16.39 13.31 1.95
CA GLU A 121 -16.12 13.84 3.29
C GLU A 121 -17.23 13.44 4.27
N ASN A 122 -18.50 13.64 3.88
CA ASN A 122 -19.66 13.28 4.70
C ASN A 122 -19.77 11.77 4.98
N TRP A 123 -19.28 10.91 4.08
CA TRP A 123 -19.35 9.44 4.25
C TRP A 123 -18.11 8.83 4.90
N GLY A 124 -17.11 9.64 5.26
CA GLY A 124 -15.86 9.14 5.85
C GLY A 124 -16.08 8.25 7.08
N PHE A 125 -17.06 8.57 7.93
CA PHE A 125 -17.39 7.75 9.09
C PHE A 125 -17.89 6.35 8.73
N LYS A 126 -18.72 6.22 7.67
CA LYS A 126 -19.24 4.91 7.21
C LYS A 126 -18.10 4.01 6.73
N VAL A 127 -17.11 4.60 6.05
CA VAL A 127 -15.93 3.86 5.59
C VAL A 127 -15.10 3.38 6.77
N VAL A 128 -14.85 4.26 7.75
CA VAL A 128 -14.09 3.89 8.97
C VAL A 128 -14.81 2.80 9.75
N GLU A 129 -16.12 2.93 9.97
CA GLU A 129 -16.94 1.93 10.65
C GLU A 129 -16.90 0.57 9.94
N THR A 130 -17.07 0.57 8.61
CA THR A 130 -16.99 -0.66 7.80
C THR A 130 -15.61 -1.31 7.91
N MET A 131 -14.53 -0.52 7.92
CA MET A 131 -13.17 -1.06 8.08
C MET A 131 -12.95 -1.68 9.46
N LEU A 132 -13.38 -1.02 10.54
CA LEU A 132 -13.25 -1.54 11.90
C LEU A 132 -14.11 -2.79 12.11
N PHE A 133 -15.35 -2.77 11.61
CA PHE A 133 -16.23 -3.95 11.61
C PHE A 133 -15.58 -5.13 10.88
N THR A 134 -15.01 -4.88 9.69
CA THR A 134 -14.32 -5.93 8.93
C THR A 134 -13.10 -6.46 9.68
N ALA A 135 -12.32 -5.58 10.32
CA ALA A 135 -11.17 -6.00 11.12
C ALA A 135 -11.57 -6.87 12.33
N ALA A 136 -12.61 -6.47 13.07
CA ALA A 136 -13.17 -7.25 14.17
C ALA A 136 -13.73 -8.61 13.69
N ALA A 137 -14.47 -8.62 12.58
CA ALA A 137 -14.97 -9.85 11.97
C ALA A 137 -13.85 -10.80 11.55
N ILE A 138 -12.75 -10.28 10.98
CA ILE A 138 -11.57 -11.09 10.64
C ILE A 138 -10.95 -11.68 11.91
N ALA A 139 -10.78 -10.90 12.98
CA ALA A 139 -10.21 -11.39 14.24
C ALA A 139 -11.10 -12.46 14.89
N SER A 140 -12.42 -12.25 14.91
CA SER A 140 -13.39 -13.19 15.45
C SER A 140 -13.42 -14.49 14.64
N ILE A 141 -13.64 -14.41 13.32
CA ILE A 141 -13.74 -15.59 12.46
C ILE A 141 -12.42 -16.36 12.40
N ARG A 142 -11.27 -15.68 12.35
CA ARG A 142 -9.98 -16.36 12.18
C ARG A 142 -9.35 -16.82 13.48
N LEU A 143 -9.56 -16.12 14.59
CA LEU A 143 -8.79 -16.36 15.82
C LEU A 143 -9.68 -16.49 17.06
N SER A 144 -11.02 -16.48 16.92
CA SER A 144 -11.97 -16.38 18.03
C SER A 144 -11.67 -15.20 18.97
N GLU A 145 -11.06 -14.14 18.45
CA GLU A 145 -10.67 -12.95 19.22
C GLU A 145 -11.69 -11.83 19.03
N ASP A 146 -12.05 -11.18 20.13
CA ASP A 146 -12.84 -9.96 20.12
C ASP A 146 -11.92 -8.75 20.31
N LEU A 147 -11.99 -7.79 19.37
CA LEU A 147 -11.20 -6.56 19.42
C LEU A 147 -11.92 -5.43 20.17
N GLY A 148 -13.17 -5.62 20.61
CA GLY A 148 -13.91 -4.66 21.44
C GLY A 148 -14.39 -3.39 20.70
N PHE A 149 -14.12 -3.26 19.38
CA PHE A 149 -14.36 -2.02 18.64
C PHE A 149 -15.81 -1.52 18.68
N LEU A 150 -16.78 -2.44 18.66
CA LEU A 150 -18.20 -2.09 18.60
C LEU A 150 -18.76 -1.80 20.00
N ASP A 151 -18.45 -2.66 20.97
CA ASP A 151 -19.00 -2.58 22.32
C ASP A 151 -18.35 -1.47 23.15
N GLU A 152 -17.04 -1.25 23.00
CA GLU A 152 -16.30 -0.24 23.76
C GLU A 152 -16.33 1.14 23.09
N GLY A 153 -16.70 1.22 21.81
CA GLY A 153 -16.63 2.47 21.03
C GLY A 153 -15.21 3.04 20.91
N SER A 154 -14.19 2.19 21.07
CA SER A 154 -12.77 2.53 21.15
C SER A 154 -11.98 1.75 20.11
N ASP A 155 -10.86 2.29 19.63
CA ASP A 155 -9.91 1.57 18.77
C ASP A 155 -8.68 1.08 19.53
N LYS A 156 -8.72 1.11 20.87
CA LYS A 156 -7.62 0.64 21.71
C LYS A 156 -7.59 -0.88 21.77
N VAL A 157 -6.44 -1.45 21.42
CA VAL A 157 -6.21 -2.89 21.40
C VAL A 157 -4.88 -3.24 22.05
N LYS A 158 -4.75 -4.48 22.49
CA LYS A 158 -3.52 -5.01 23.08
C LYS A 158 -2.49 -5.31 22.00
N SER A 159 -1.26 -4.85 22.25
CA SER A 159 -0.07 -5.18 21.45
C SER A 159 0.93 -5.88 22.36
N GLU A 160 1.29 -7.12 22.00
CA GLU A 160 2.21 -7.97 22.77
C GLU A 160 3.58 -8.04 22.10
N LYS A 161 4.64 -7.85 22.89
CA LYS A 161 6.01 -8.11 22.47
C LYS A 161 6.43 -9.54 22.77
N LYS A 162 7.51 -9.99 22.13
CA LYS A 162 8.08 -11.33 22.35
C LYS A 162 8.53 -11.61 23.79
N ASP A 163 8.82 -10.57 24.57
CA ASP A 163 9.13 -10.65 26.00
C ASP A 163 7.87 -10.77 26.89
N ARG A 164 6.68 -10.93 26.28
CA ARG A 164 5.36 -10.99 26.91
C ARG A 164 4.87 -9.68 27.53
N THR A 165 5.58 -8.56 27.32
CA THR A 165 5.05 -7.25 27.71
C THR A 165 3.87 -6.88 26.81
N VAL A 166 2.79 -6.43 27.43
CA VAL A 166 1.56 -6.02 26.75
C VAL A 166 1.31 -4.55 27.03
N LYS A 167 0.88 -3.82 26.01
CA LYS A 167 0.43 -2.43 26.13
C LYS A 167 -0.79 -2.18 25.25
N GLU A 168 -1.54 -1.14 25.59
CA GLU A 168 -2.64 -0.67 24.76
C GLU A 168 -2.14 0.32 23.71
N VAL A 169 -2.63 0.15 22.48
CA VAL A 169 -2.26 0.99 21.32
C VAL A 169 -3.50 1.31 20.49
N SER A 170 -3.46 2.38 19.70
CA SER A 170 -4.52 2.66 18.73
C SER A 170 -4.37 1.76 17.52
N PHE A 171 -5.40 0.94 17.24
CA PHE A 171 -5.46 0.11 16.04
C PHE A 171 -5.35 0.96 14.77
N ARG A 172 -6.08 2.09 14.71
CA ARG A 172 -6.12 2.95 13.52
C ARG A 172 -4.77 3.59 13.22
N GLU A 173 -4.09 4.10 14.25
CA GLU A 173 -2.75 4.68 14.08
C GLU A 173 -1.73 3.63 13.64
N CYS A 174 -1.76 2.44 14.24
CA CYS A 174 -0.88 1.34 13.88
C CYS A 174 -1.11 0.87 12.44
N HIS A 175 -2.36 0.65 12.05
CA HIS A 175 -2.74 0.23 10.70
C HIS A 175 -2.37 1.29 9.65
N ALA A 176 -2.70 2.56 9.91
CA ALA A 176 -2.38 3.67 9.00
C ALA A 176 -0.86 3.87 8.83
N ALA A 177 -0.09 3.76 9.93
CA ALA A 177 1.36 3.87 9.88
C ALA A 177 1.99 2.72 9.10
N THR A 178 1.57 1.48 9.35
CA THR A 178 2.00 0.28 8.63
C THR A 178 1.76 0.42 7.13
N GLY A 179 0.55 0.82 6.74
CA GLY A 179 0.23 1.09 5.35
C GLY A 179 1.08 2.21 4.76
N ARG A 180 1.32 3.28 5.52
CA ARG A 180 2.11 4.44 5.09
C ARG A 180 3.58 4.10 4.84
N VAL A 181 4.27 3.48 5.79
CA VAL A 181 5.69 3.11 5.61
C VAL A 181 5.87 2.07 4.52
N SER A 182 4.94 1.12 4.41
CA SER A 182 4.94 0.12 3.36
C SER A 182 4.82 0.80 1.99
N TYR A 183 3.76 1.57 1.73
CA TYR A 183 3.59 2.18 0.41
C TYR A 183 4.68 3.20 0.09
N GLN A 184 5.32 3.84 1.05
CA GLN A 184 6.34 4.86 0.76
C GLN A 184 7.70 4.26 0.36
N LEU A 185 8.01 3.05 0.82
CA LEU A 185 9.36 2.46 0.68
C LEU A 185 9.39 1.14 -0.10
N VAL A 186 8.26 0.42 -0.22
CA VAL A 186 8.20 -0.91 -0.86
C VAL A 186 8.65 -0.90 -2.32
N TRP A 187 8.60 0.24 -2.99
CA TRP A 187 8.93 0.38 -4.40
C TRP A 187 10.39 0.10 -4.76
N ALA A 188 11.29 0.07 -3.79
CA ALA A 188 12.64 -0.43 -3.98
C ALA A 188 12.80 -1.75 -3.22
N TYR A 189 12.22 -2.82 -3.78
CA TYR A 189 12.06 -4.12 -3.11
C TYR A 189 13.36 -4.66 -2.51
N ASP A 190 14.43 -4.67 -3.32
CA ASP A 190 15.75 -5.18 -2.93
C ASP A 190 16.39 -4.34 -1.81
N TRP A 191 16.00 -3.07 -1.74
CA TRP A 191 16.53 -2.08 -0.81
C TRP A 191 15.62 -1.81 0.38
N LEU A 192 14.43 -2.43 0.44
CA LEU A 192 13.42 -2.12 1.42
C LEU A 192 13.98 -2.18 2.84
N LYS A 193 14.70 -3.26 3.18
CA LYS A 193 15.32 -3.41 4.51
C LYS A 193 16.33 -2.31 4.82
N THR A 194 17.12 -1.89 3.83
CA THR A 194 18.11 -0.82 3.97
C THR A 194 17.41 0.52 4.16
N PHE A 195 16.46 0.87 3.30
CA PHE A 195 15.70 2.11 3.42
C PHE A 195 14.84 2.15 4.69
N SER A 196 14.29 1.03 5.16
CA SER A 196 13.64 0.96 6.47
C SER A 196 14.58 1.29 7.62
N ARG A 197 15.86 0.87 7.59
CA ARG A 197 16.84 1.25 8.62
C ARG A 197 17.24 2.71 8.52
N VAL A 198 17.60 3.16 7.32
CA VAL A 198 18.05 4.54 7.09
C VAL A 198 16.94 5.53 7.42
N SER A 199 15.70 5.28 6.99
CA SER A 199 14.55 6.15 7.26
C SER A 199 14.30 6.39 8.75
N LYS A 200 14.50 5.37 9.61
CA LYS A 200 14.43 5.52 11.08
C LYS A 200 15.50 6.48 11.62
N MET A 201 16.67 6.50 11.01
CA MET A 201 17.80 7.33 11.45
C MET A 201 17.66 8.78 10.97
N VAL A 202 17.19 8.97 9.73
CA VAL A 202 17.18 10.31 9.09
C VAL A 202 15.87 11.06 9.27
N SER A 203 14.79 10.41 9.73
CA SER A 203 13.49 11.05 9.89
C SER A 203 12.76 10.59 11.14
N SER A 204 12.50 11.54 12.04
CA SER A 204 11.71 11.31 13.27
C SER A 204 10.28 10.85 12.96
N ASN A 205 9.70 11.30 11.84
CA ASN A 205 8.38 10.85 11.41
C ASN A 205 8.40 9.37 10.99
N TYR A 206 9.40 8.95 10.20
CA TYR A 206 9.58 7.53 9.88
C TYR A 206 9.88 6.70 11.12
N TYR A 207 10.72 7.18 12.03
CA TYR A 207 10.98 6.52 13.30
C TYR A 207 9.67 6.25 14.07
N ARG A 208 8.80 7.26 14.19
CA ARG A 208 7.48 7.11 14.81
C ARG A 208 6.60 6.09 14.08
N MET A 209 6.51 6.19 12.75
CA MET A 209 5.67 5.27 11.97
C MET A 209 6.17 3.83 12.05
N TRP A 210 7.49 3.60 12.06
CA TRP A 210 8.06 2.28 12.26
C TRP A 210 7.86 1.73 13.68
N LYS A 211 7.75 2.59 14.69
CA LYS A 211 7.35 2.17 16.04
C LYS A 211 5.90 1.68 16.05
N LEU A 212 5.00 2.42 15.38
CA LEU A 212 3.59 2.03 15.21
C LEU A 212 3.44 0.76 14.37
N ASP A 213 4.27 0.56 13.34
CA ASP A 213 4.36 -0.70 12.58
C ASP A 213 4.82 -1.88 13.47
N GLY A 214 5.79 -1.64 14.36
CA GLY A 214 6.15 -2.62 15.39
C GLY A 214 4.97 -2.98 16.30
N ASP A 215 4.19 -1.98 16.69
CA ASP A 215 3.00 -2.17 17.52
C ASP A 215 1.88 -2.90 16.77
N TRP A 216 1.71 -2.64 15.46
CA TRP A 216 0.83 -3.41 14.57
C TRP A 216 1.17 -4.90 14.56
N ASN A 217 2.46 -5.23 14.39
CA ASN A 217 2.92 -6.60 14.46
C ASN A 217 2.63 -7.23 15.84
N GLY A 218 2.74 -6.44 16.91
CA GLY A 218 2.40 -6.87 18.26
C GLY A 218 0.90 -7.10 18.49
N ILE A 219 0.00 -6.39 17.79
CA ILE A 219 -1.45 -6.65 17.83
C ILE A 219 -1.73 -8.04 17.26
N ILE A 220 -1.23 -8.30 16.05
CA ILE A 220 -1.42 -9.61 15.39
C ILE A 220 -0.80 -10.74 16.23
N TYR A 221 0.38 -10.49 16.80
CA TYR A 221 1.02 -11.42 17.70
C TYR A 221 0.18 -11.70 18.94
N ASN A 222 -0.41 -10.67 19.57
CA ASN A 222 -1.27 -10.85 20.74
C ASN A 222 -2.53 -11.67 20.44
N CYS A 223 -3.19 -11.42 19.31
CA CYS A 223 -4.35 -12.22 18.91
C CYS A 223 -3.96 -13.69 18.72
N ALA A 224 -2.84 -13.96 18.06
CA ALA A 224 -2.36 -15.31 17.82
C ALA A 224 -1.95 -16.03 19.13
N THR A 225 -1.25 -15.35 20.05
CA THR A 225 -0.82 -15.94 21.33
C THR A 225 -1.99 -16.15 22.28
N THR A 226 -2.98 -15.25 22.32
CA THR A 226 -4.19 -15.39 23.14
C THR A 226 -4.99 -16.60 22.68
N ARG A 227 -5.26 -16.70 21.36
CA ARG A 227 -5.88 -17.89 20.77
C ARG A 227 -5.11 -19.17 21.12
N LEU A 228 -3.79 -19.18 20.94
CA LEU A 228 -2.97 -20.37 21.21
C LEU A 228 -3.05 -20.79 22.69
N LYS A 229 -3.02 -19.85 23.63
CA LYS A 229 -3.15 -20.15 25.06
C LYS A 229 -4.50 -20.80 25.37
N ARG A 230 -5.58 -20.28 24.81
CA ARG A 230 -6.95 -20.82 24.94
C ARG A 230 -7.04 -22.24 24.38
N TYR A 231 -6.49 -22.46 23.20
CA TYR A 231 -6.41 -23.81 22.61
C TYR A 231 -5.62 -24.79 23.50
N LEU A 232 -4.46 -24.40 24.01
CA LEU A 232 -3.61 -25.27 24.83
C LEU A 232 -4.24 -25.67 26.17
N VAL A 233 -5.19 -24.90 26.70
CA VAL A 233 -5.95 -25.26 27.91
C VAL A 233 -7.20 -26.09 27.60
N GLY A 234 -7.40 -26.50 26.34
CA GLY A 234 -8.50 -27.35 25.91
C GLY A 234 -9.81 -26.61 25.61
N GLU A 235 -9.77 -25.28 25.46
CA GLU A 235 -10.95 -24.52 25.04
C GLU A 235 -11.34 -24.90 23.60
N THR A 236 -12.63 -25.16 23.37
CA THR A 236 -13.16 -25.36 22.01
C THR A 236 -13.37 -24.01 21.36
N LEU A 237 -12.60 -23.72 20.30
CA LEU A 237 -12.62 -22.44 19.60
C LEU A 237 -13.40 -22.57 18.28
N ASP A 238 -14.43 -21.75 18.14
CA ASP A 238 -15.18 -21.60 16.89
C ASP A 238 -14.46 -20.56 16.01
N ASP A 239 -13.37 -20.99 15.38
CA ASP A 239 -12.62 -20.21 14.41
C ASP A 239 -12.16 -21.04 13.22
N PHE A 240 -11.71 -20.35 12.18
CA PHE A 240 -11.18 -20.96 10.97
C PHE A 240 -10.12 -22.03 11.26
N PHE A 241 -9.24 -21.82 12.24
CA PHE A 241 -8.21 -22.79 12.58
C PHE A 241 -8.78 -24.01 13.32
N GLY A 242 -9.81 -23.85 14.15
CA GLY A 242 -10.54 -24.95 14.77
C GLY A 242 -11.26 -25.84 13.76
N THR A 243 -11.59 -25.34 12.57
CA THR A 243 -12.19 -26.16 11.50
C THR A 243 -11.19 -26.99 10.69
N ILE A 244 -9.89 -26.64 10.71
CA ILE A 244 -8.86 -27.29 9.89
C ILE A 244 -7.81 -28.06 10.70
N MET A 245 -7.80 -27.91 12.03
CA MET A 245 -6.92 -28.63 12.96
C MET A 245 -7.72 -29.70 13.72
#